data_AF-A0A2S6NIB3-F1
#
_entry.id   AF-A0A2S6NIB3-F1
#
_cell.length_a   1.000
_cell.length_b   1.000
_cell.length_c   1.000
_cell.angle_alpha   90.00
_cell.angle_beta   90.00
_cell.angle_gamma   90.00
#
_symmetry.space_group_name_H-M   'P 1'
#
loop_
_entity.id
_entity.type
_entity.pdbx_description
1 polymer ?
#
loop_
_entity_poly.entity_id
_entity_poly.type
_entity_poly.pdbx_seq_one_letter_code
_entity_poly.pdbx_strand_id
1 'polypeptide(L)' 'MPLPSYSPDLMAVEPLWRWLREDVTYHHCHATAEDLIRRVAASEAAVNADPCAVADRLWVKDHLDPEEEKLRFSK' A
#
# COMPACT_ATOMS: atom_id res chain seq x y z
N MET A 1 10.21 21.43 7.99
CA MET A 1 8.81 21.92 8.14
C MET A 1 7.98 20.77 8.70
N PRO A 2 7.16 20.97 9.73
CA PRO A 2 6.22 19.94 10.16
C PRO A 2 5.13 19.73 9.10
N LEU A 3 4.67 18.50 8.92
CA LEU A 3 3.58 18.17 8.00
C LEU A 3 2.28 18.86 8.47
N PRO A 4 1.43 19.32 7.54
CA PRO A 4 0.13 19.88 7.91
C PRO A 4 -0.75 18.83 8.61
N SER A 5 -1.50 19.25 9.62
CA SER A 5 -2.49 18.40 10.31
C SER A 5 -3.48 17.81 9.30
N TYR A 6 -3.79 16.50 9.42
CA TYR A 6 -4.77 15.80 8.56
C TYR A 6 -4.41 15.74 7.07
N SER A 7 -3.13 15.50 6.74
CA SER A 7 -2.66 15.24 5.37
C SER A 7 -2.31 13.75 5.15
N PRO A 8 -3.29 12.83 5.14
CA PRO A 8 -3.03 11.39 4.96
C PRO A 8 -2.35 11.08 3.62
N ASP A 9 -2.61 11.89 2.60
CA ASP A 9 -2.00 11.75 1.27
C ASP A 9 -0.50 12.07 1.25
N LEU A 10 0.00 12.77 2.28
CA LEU A 10 1.42 13.09 2.46
C LEU A 10 2.11 12.16 3.47
N MET A 11 1.39 11.20 4.04
CA MET A 11 1.93 10.22 5.00
C MET A 11 2.14 8.87 4.30
N ALA A 12 3.39 8.52 3.99
CA ALA A 12 3.75 7.26 3.33
C ALA A 12 3.24 5.98 4.06
N VAL A 13 2.94 6.12 5.35
CA VAL A 13 2.38 5.05 6.19
C VAL A 13 0.93 4.70 5.78
N GLU A 14 0.12 5.67 5.31
CA GLU A 14 -1.27 5.42 4.93
C GLU A 14 -1.40 4.54 3.67
N PRO A 15 -0.67 4.80 2.56
CA PRO A 15 -0.65 3.90 1.41
C PRO A 15 -0.05 2.52 1.76
N LEU A 16 0.92 2.45 2.68
CA LEU A 16 1.45 1.16 3.17
C LEU A 16 0.36 0.35 3.89
N TRP A 17 -0.41 0.96 4.78
CA TRP A 17 -1.53 0.29 5.45
C TRP A 17 -2.64 -0.11 4.50
N ARG A 18 -2.91 0.70 3.47
CA ARG A 18 -3.85 0.34 2.41
C ARG A 18 -3.39 -0.91 1.67
N TRP A 19 -2.12 -0.95 1.27
CA TRP A 19 -1.53 -2.11 0.60
C TRP A 19 -1.58 -3.37 1.48
N LEU A 20 -1.25 -3.28 2.77
CA LEU A 20 -1.38 -4.42 3.69
C LEU A 20 -2.82 -4.96 3.74
N ARG A 21 -3.83 -4.07 3.78
CA ARG A 21 -5.24 -4.51 3.78
C ARG A 21 -5.65 -5.17 2.47
N GLU A 22 -5.16 -4.67 1.34
CA GLU A 22 -5.38 -5.29 0.02
C GLU A 22 -4.83 -6.71 -0.01
N ASP A 23 -3.59 -6.90 0.45
CA ASP A 23 -2.87 -8.17 0.42
C ASP A 23 -3.39 -9.18 1.44
N VAL A 24 -3.80 -8.73 2.63
CA VAL A 24 -4.16 -9.63 3.73
C VAL A 24 -5.67 -9.81 3.88
N THR A 25 -6.50 -8.82 3.60
CA THR A 25 -7.93 -8.85 4.01
C THR A 25 -8.96 -8.67 2.90
N TYR A 26 -8.60 -8.03 1.78
CA TYR A 26 -9.60 -7.58 0.80
C TYR A 26 -10.25 -8.73 0.00
N HIS A 27 -9.50 -9.80 -0.27
CA HIS A 27 -9.98 -11.01 -0.95
C HIS A 27 -9.70 -12.30 -0.19
N HIS A 28 -9.43 -12.19 1.12
CA HIS A 28 -9.05 -13.31 1.96
C HIS A 28 -9.95 -13.40 3.20
N CYS A 29 -10.54 -14.58 3.39
CA CYS A 29 -11.20 -14.93 4.63
C CYS A 29 -10.25 -15.84 5.43
N HIS A 30 -9.95 -15.45 6.66
CA HIS A 30 -9.16 -16.26 7.58
C HIS A 30 -10.06 -17.10 8.45
N ALA A 31 -9.76 -18.40 8.56
CA ALA A 31 -10.52 -19.32 9.41
C ALA A 31 -10.30 -19.05 10.91
N THR A 32 -9.16 -18.49 11.28
CA THR A 32 -8.78 -18.19 12.66
C THR A 32 -8.01 -16.87 12.75
N ALA A 33 -8.00 -16.27 13.95
CA ALA A 33 -7.17 -15.10 14.23
C ALA A 33 -5.67 -15.39 14.07
N GLU A 34 -5.22 -16.61 14.38
CA GLU A 34 -3.83 -17.04 14.18
C GLU A 34 -3.43 -17.04 12.71
N ASP A 35 -4.31 -17.47 11.80
CA ASP A 35 -4.03 -17.40 10.36
C ASP A 35 -3.87 -15.95 9.91
N LEU A 36 -4.74 -15.04 10.38
CA LEU A 36 -4.62 -13.62 10.10
C LEU A 36 -3.28 -13.06 10.61
N ILE A 37 -2.89 -13.33 11.86
CA ILE A 37 -1.63 -12.85 12.44
C ILE A 37 -0.44 -13.37 11.63
N ARG A 38 -0.44 -14.65 11.25
CA ARG A 38 0.62 -15.26 10.43
C ARG A 38 0.72 -14.61 9.05
N ARG A 39 -0.41 -14.27 8.44
CA ARG A 39 -0.45 -13.58 7.13
C ARG A 39 0.10 -12.16 7.22
N VAL A 40 -0.29 -11.42 8.26
CA VAL A 40 0.25 -10.08 8.52
C VAL A 40 1.77 -10.13 8.71
N ALA A 41 2.28 -11.07 9.51
CA ALA A 41 3.72 -11.22 9.75
C ALA A 41 4.48 -11.59 8.46
N ALA A 42 3.90 -12.42 7.60
CA ALA A 42 4.49 -12.75 6.31
C ALA A 42 4.54 -11.54 5.36
N SER A 43 3.47 -10.74 5.34
CA SER A 43 3.40 -9.51 4.54
C SER A 43 4.41 -8.47 5.04
N GLU A 44 4.55 -8.30 6.36
CA GLU A 44 5.60 -7.45 6.96
C GLU A 44 7.01 -7.93 6.57
N ALA A 45 7.29 -9.23 6.64
CA ALA A 45 8.59 -9.77 6.23
C ALA A 45 8.88 -9.53 4.75
N ALA A 46 7.87 -9.64 3.88
CA ALA A 46 8.00 -9.37 2.45
C ALA A 46 8.28 -7.88 2.16
N VAL A 47 7.57 -6.97 2.84
CA VAL A 47 7.81 -5.52 2.75
C VAL A 47 9.25 -5.19 3.19
N ASN A 48 9.71 -5.77 4.29
CA ASN A 48 11.04 -5.51 4.82
C ASN A 48 12.18 -6.17 4.00
N ALA A 49 11.88 -7.14 3.14
CA ALA A 49 12.87 -7.82 2.32
C ALA A 49 13.41 -6.93 1.19
N ASP A 50 12.60 -6.01 0.67
CA ASP A 50 13.01 -5.05 -0.38
C ASP A 50 12.47 -3.63 -0.10
N PRO A 51 13.17 -2.87 0.75
CA PRO A 51 12.78 -1.50 1.06
C PRO A 51 12.77 -0.56 -0.15
N CYS A 52 13.56 -0.85 -1.20
CA CYS A 52 13.61 -0.04 -2.41
C CYS A 52 12.34 -0.21 -3.24
N ALA A 53 11.90 -1.46 -3.45
CA ALA A 53 10.63 -1.72 -4.14
C ALA A 53 9.42 -1.13 -3.39
N VAL A 54 9.47 -1.10 -2.05
CA VAL A 54 8.45 -0.43 -1.22
C VAL A 54 8.48 1.07 -1.46
N ALA A 55 9.66 1.69 -1.46
CA ALA A 55 9.81 3.12 -1.73
C ALA A 55 9.28 3.47 -3.14
N ASP A 56 9.63 2.70 -4.16
CA ASP A 56 9.18 2.90 -5.54
C ASP A 56 7.64 2.79 -5.66
N ARG A 57 7.04 1.83 -4.94
CA ARG A 57 5.58 1.63 -4.93
C ARG A 57 4.83 2.74 -4.20
N LEU A 58 5.38 3.23 -3.09
CA LEU A 58 4.76 4.26 -2.25
C LEU A 58 5.05 5.68 -2.76
N TRP A 59 5.99 5.83 -3.69
CA TRP A 59 6.35 7.11 -4.27
C TRP A 59 5.14 7.74 -4.96
N VAL A 60 4.89 9.01 -4.65
CA VAL A 60 3.83 9.79 -5.30
C VAL A 60 4.22 9.99 -6.76
N LYS A 61 3.47 9.39 -7.69
CA LYS A 61 3.61 9.68 -9.12
C LYS A 61 3.19 11.13 -9.37
N ASP A 62 4.11 11.94 -9.87
CA ASP A 62 3.89 13.33 -10.28
C ASP A 62 3.29 13.45 -11.69
N HIS A 63 3.34 12.36 -12.45
CA HIS A 63 2.81 12.24 -13.78
C HIS A 63 1.98 10.96 -13.92
N LEU A 64 0.87 11.05 -14.66
CA LEU A 64 0.12 9.87 -15.06
C LEU A 64 0.93 9.06 -16.06
N ASP A 65 0.93 7.74 -15.89
CA ASP A 65 1.50 6.82 -16.88
C ASP A 65 0.43 6.56 -17.96
N PRO A 66 0.60 7.09 -19.18
CA PRO A 66 -0.39 6.94 -20.24
C PRO A 66 -0.60 5.49 -20.69
N GLU A 67 0.33 4.57 -20.40
CA GLU A 67 0.21 3.16 -20.76
C GLU A 67 -0.52 2.34 -19.68
N GLU A 68 -0.29 2.59 -18.39
CA GLU A 68 -1.05 1.97 -17.29
C GLU A 68 -2.46 2.56 -17.13
N GLU A 69 -2.62 3.87 -17.37
CA GLU A 69 -3.80 4.63 -16.95
C GLU A 69 -4.73 5.02 -18.10
N LYS A 70 -4.71 4.24 -19.19
CA LYS A 70 -5.53 4.44 -20.42
C LYS A 70 -7.03 4.64 -20.18
N LEU A 71 -7.56 4.15 -19.05
CA LEU A 71 -8.98 4.23 -18.68
C LEU A 71 -9.33 5.36 -17.70
N ARG A 72 -8.35 6.15 -17.22
CA ARG A 72 -8.60 7.25 -16.27
C ARG A 72 -9.01 8.57 -16.92
N PHE A 73 -9.02 8.64 -18.25
CA PHE A 73 -9.62 9.75 -18.97
C PHE A 73 -11.16 9.65 -18.89
N SER A 74 -11.77 10.34 -17.92
CA SER A 74 -13.15 10.78 -18.09
C SER A 74 -13.14 12.01 -19.00
N LYS A 75 -14.04 11.99 -19.99
CA LYS A 75 -14.26 13.03 -21.00
C LYS A 75 -14.51 14.42 -20.40
#